data_AF-A0AAU3V9P1-F1
#
_entry.id   AF-A0AAU3V9P1-F1
#
_cell.length_a   1.000
_cell.length_b   1.000
_cell.length_c   1.000
_cell.angle_alpha   90.00
_cell.angle_beta   90.00
_cell.angle_gamma   90.00
#
_symmetry.space_group_name_H-M   'P 1'
#
loop_
_entity.id
_entity.type
_entity.pdbx_description
1 polymer ?
#
loop_
_entity_poly.entity_id
_entity_poly.type
_entity_poly.pdbx_seq_one_letter_code
_entity_poly.pdbx_strand_id
1 'polypeptide(L)' 'MAMGLAGLPGREWMIRDAKGRKYSYDSEEEAFQELHEYGDGASVWTRDVYRVFFVTRSVEGWKQVPAPRG' A
#
# COMPACT_ATOMS: atom_id res chain seq x y z
N MET A 1 -19.90 -8.56 25.93
CA MET A 1 -18.92 -8.93 24.89
C MET A 1 -19.67 -9.10 23.58
N ALA A 2 -19.58 -8.13 22.68
CA ALA A 2 -19.99 -8.24 21.28
C ALA A 2 -19.06 -7.32 20.49
N MET A 3 -17.88 -7.85 20.16
CA MET A 3 -16.93 -7.22 19.25
C MET A 3 -17.47 -7.39 17.84
N GLY A 4 -17.61 -6.30 17.10
CA GLY A 4 -17.87 -6.40 15.67
C GLY A 4 -18.34 -5.08 15.10
N LEU A 5 -17.78 -4.72 13.94
CA LEU A 5 -18.30 -3.75 12.98
C LEU A 5 -17.76 -2.31 13.04
N ALA A 6 -16.59 -2.09 13.64
CA ALA A 6 -15.78 -0.93 13.25
C ALA A 6 -15.05 -1.31 11.95
N GLY A 7 -15.24 -0.56 10.87
CA GLY A 7 -14.45 -0.78 9.65
C GLY A 7 -12.97 -0.68 10.01
N LEU A 8 -12.21 -1.75 9.79
CA LEU A 8 -10.78 -1.72 10.10
C LEU A 8 -10.09 -0.84 9.06
N PRO A 9 -9.52 0.31 9.44
CA PRO A 9 -8.66 1.05 8.53
C PRO A 9 -7.43 0.17 8.25
N GLY A 10 -7.26 -0.19 6.98
CA GLY A 10 -6.08 -0.87 6.48
C GLY A 10 -5.35 0.05 5.51
N ARG A 11 -4.05 -0.11 5.40
CA ARG A 11 -3.25 0.55 4.38
C ARG A 11 -2.62 -0.51 3.50
N GLU A 12 -2.86 -0.42 2.20
CA GLU A 12 -2.22 -1.27 1.21
C GLU A 12 -0.99 -0.55 0.67
N TRP A 13 0.08 -1.31 0.48
CA TRP A 13 1.31 -0.83 -0.10
C TRP A 13 1.54 -1.53 -1.43
N MET A 14 2.15 -0.83 -2.37
CA MET A 14 2.61 -1.44 -3.60
C MET A 14 3.85 -0.75 -4.14
N ILE A 15 4.69 -1.48 -4.86
CA ILE A 15 5.73 -0.92 -5.71
C ILE A 15 5.24 -0.95 -7.15
N ARG A 16 5.47 0.16 -7.85
CA ARG A 16 5.34 0.23 -9.30
C ARG A 16 6.73 0.41 -9.89
N ASP A 17 7.19 -0.58 -10.65
CA ASP A 17 8.49 -0.51 -11.30
C ASP A 17 8.48 0.41 -12.55
N ALA A 18 9.66 0.68 -13.10
CA ALA A 18 9.81 1.50 -14.31
C ALA A 18 9.12 0.88 -15.55
N LYS A 19 8.86 -0.44 -15.54
CA LYS A 19 8.15 -1.17 -16.61
C LYS A 19 6.63 -1.12 -16.42
N GLY A 20 6.13 -0.51 -15.34
CA GLY A 20 4.71 -0.43 -15.00
C GLY A 20 4.14 -1.68 -14.33
N ARG A 21 4.97 -2.65 -13.94
CA ARG A 21 4.57 -3.82 -13.14
C ARG A 21 4.25 -3.38 -11.72
N LYS A 22 3.29 -4.07 -11.10
CA LYS A 22 2.72 -3.73 -9.79
C LYS A 22 2.94 -4.89 -8.83
N TYR A 23 3.50 -4.61 -7.67
CA TYR A 23 3.81 -5.58 -6.64
C TYR A 23 3.18 -5.11 -5.33
N SER A 24 2.28 -5.88 -4.75
CA SER A 24 1.59 -5.51 -3.51
C SER A 24 2.38 -5.98 -2.29
N TYR A 25 2.36 -5.16 -1.24
CA TYR A 25 3.08 -5.35 0.01
C TYR A 25 2.15 -5.14 1.19
N ASP A 26 2.46 -5.81 2.29
CA ASP A 26 1.68 -5.70 3.52
C ASP A 26 2.08 -4.45 4.34
N SER A 27 3.31 -3.94 4.18
CA SER A 27 3.85 -2.84 4.99
C SER A 27 4.65 -1.82 4.18
N GLU A 28 4.76 -0.59 4.72
CA GLU A 28 5.60 0.49 4.19
C GLU A 28 7.07 0.06 4.10
N GLU A 29 7.58 -0.45 5.23
CA GLU A 29 8.98 -0.83 5.40
C GLU A 29 9.39 -1.89 4.38
N GLU A 30 8.56 -2.92 4.18
CA GLU A 30 8.80 -3.98 3.19
C GLU A 30 8.81 -3.42 1.76
N ALA A 31 7.86 -2.55 1.42
CA ALA A 31 7.81 -1.92 0.11
C ALA A 31 9.03 -1.01 -0.16
N PHE A 32 9.53 -0.29 0.84
CA PHE A 32 10.74 0.52 0.67
C PHE A 32 12.02 -0.32 0.71
N GLN A 33 12.04 -1.38 1.52
CA GLN A 33 13.14 -2.32 1.57
C GLN A 33 13.28 -3.05 0.25
N GLU A 34 12.21 -3.48 -0.41
CA GLU A 34 12.33 -4.15 -1.71
C GLU A 34 12.47 -3.17 -2.88
N LEU A 35 12.17 -1.87 -2.69
CA LEU A 35 12.25 -0.86 -3.75
C LEU A 35 13.59 -0.87 -4.50
N HIS A 36 14.70 -1.07 -3.78
CA HIS A 36 16.04 -1.10 -4.38
C HIS A 36 16.23 -2.29 -5.34
N GLU A 37 15.50 -3.40 -5.17
CA GLU A 37 15.56 -4.57 -6.05
C GLU A 37 14.88 -4.31 -7.41
N TYR A 38 13.95 -3.35 -7.48
CA TYR A 38 13.23 -2.99 -8.70
C TYR A 38 13.94 -1.95 -9.58
N GLY A 39 15.03 -1.34 -9.08
CA GLY A 39 15.91 -0.44 -9.80
C GLY A 39 15.42 1.01 -9.93
N ASP A 40 16.29 1.87 -10.47
CA ASP A 40 16.02 3.31 -10.69
C ASP A 40 14.78 3.52 -11.57
N GLY A 41 13.74 4.11 -10.96
CA GLY A 41 12.43 4.33 -11.59
C GLY A 41 11.29 3.54 -10.96
N ALA A 42 11.59 2.64 -10.02
CA ALA A 42 10.57 2.09 -9.13
C ALA A 42 10.05 3.14 -8.15
N SER A 43 8.77 3.07 -7.82
CA SER A 43 8.09 4.00 -6.92
C SER A 43 7.17 3.25 -5.98
N VAL A 44 7.16 3.65 -4.71
CA VAL A 44 6.22 3.11 -3.71
C VAL A 44 4.90 3.89 -3.81
N TRP A 45 3.80 3.17 -3.72
CA TRP A 45 2.45 3.70 -3.69
C TRP A 45 1.72 3.12 -2.49
N THR A 46 0.80 3.91 -1.94
CA THR A 46 -0.03 3.51 -0.83
C THR A 46 -1.49 3.83 -1.11
N ARG A 47 -2.38 3.10 -0.46
CA ARG A 47 -3.82 3.33 -0.55
C ARG A 47 -4.49 3.00 0.77
N ASP A 48 -5.29 3.93 1.27
CA ASP A 48 -6.13 3.67 2.43
C ASP A 48 -7.38 2.87 2.01
N VAL A 49 -7.57 1.73 2.67
CA VAL A 49 -8.70 0.84 2.48
C VAL A 49 -9.48 0.68 3.77
N TYR A 50 -10.79 0.52 3.65
CA TYR A 50 -11.66 0.24 4.78
C TYR A 50 -12.32 -1.11 4.54
N ARG A 51 -12.12 -2.02 5.49
CA ARG A 51 -12.73 -3.35 5.47
C ARG A 51 -14.00 -3.30 6.31
N VAL A 52 -15.16 -3.43 5.65
CA VAL A 52 -16.47 -3.37 6.30
C VAL A 52 -17.17 -4.71 6.07
N PHE A 53 -17.33 -5.47 7.16
CA PHE A 53 -17.86 -6.85 7.22
C PHE A 53 -17.08 -7.86 6.37
N PHE A 54 -17.14 -7.77 5.04
CA PHE A 54 -16.47 -8.64 4.06
C PHE A 54 -16.12 -7.92 2.75
N VAL A 55 -16.33 -6.60 2.67
CA VAL A 55 -16.05 -5.79 1.48
C VAL A 55 -14.86 -4.87 1.79
N THR A 56 -13.78 -5.03 1.02
CA THR A 56 -12.68 -4.06 0.99
C THR A 56 -13.10 -2.92 0.06
N ARG A 57 -13.43 -1.75 0.62
CA ARG A 57 -13.59 -0.53 -0.17
C ARG A 57 -12.34 0.30 -0.08
N SER A 58 -11.87 0.74 -1.24
CA SER A 58 -10.80 1.71 -1.36
C SER A 58 -11.42 3.09 -1.25
N VAL A 59 -11.05 3.85 -0.21
CA VAL A 59 -11.60 5.20 -0.02
C VAL A 59 -10.92 6.19 -0.95
N GLU A 60 -9.64 5.95 -1.27
CA GLU A 60 -8.89 6.75 -2.22
C GLU A 60 -8.19 5.85 -3.26
N GLY A 61 -7.80 6.43 -4.40
CA GLY A 61 -6.94 5.76 -5.36
C GLY A 61 -5.53 5.55 -4.80
N TRP A 62 -4.67 4.87 -5.57
CA TRP A 62 -3.26 4.74 -5.23
C TRP A 62 -2.59 6.12 -5.22
N LYS A 63 -1.89 6.42 -4.13
CA LYS A 63 -1.09 7.63 -3.94
C LYS A 63 0.38 7.27 -3.94
N GLN A 64 1.18 7.93 -4.77
CA GLN A 64 2.62 7.74 -4.74
C GLN A 64 3.19 8.30 -3.44
N VAL A 65 3.98 7.49 -2.73
CA VAL A 65 4.66 7.91 -1.51
C VAL A 65 6.06 8.37 -1.91
N PRO A 66 6.44 9.62 -1.61
CA PRO A 66 7.81 10.06 -1.83
C PRO A 66 8.73 9.24 -0.92
N ALA A 67 9.91 8.84 -1.43
CA ALA A 67 10.89 8.17 -0.60
C ALA A 67 11.16 9.00 0.66
N PRO A 68 11.25 8.37 1.85
CA PRO A 68 11.60 9.09 3.06
C PRO A 68 12.91 9.82 2.79
N ARG A 69 12.86 11.16 2.80
CA ARG A 69 14.07 11.97 2.78
C ARG A 69 14.79 11.65 4.08
N GLY A 70 15.86 10.85 3.98
CA GLY A 70 16.72 10.48 5.10
C GLY A 70 17.26 11.70 5.84
#